data_AF-A0A1C5RRP5-F1
#
_entry.id   AF-A0A1C5RRP5-F1
#
_cell.length_a   1.000
_cell.length_b   1.000
_cell.length_c   1.000
_cell.angle_alpha   90.00
_cell.angle_beta   90.00
_cell.angle_gamma   90.00
#
_symmetry.space_group_name_H-M   'P 1'
#
loop_
_entity.id
_entity.type
_entity.pdbx_description
1 polymer ?
#
loop_
_entity_poly.entity_id
_entity_poly.type
_entity_poly.pdbx_seq_one_letter_code
_entity_poly.pdbx_strand_id
1 'polypeptide(L)'
;MQDEVNEKTVSLCIRCGKVTANLLKAAMKKALVKMEQEKQKLKGQKQPKQDKEDKTYKGKQSMDKLMKQNVQLSNIEITDGNIKSFERVAKKYSIDFSLKKDVNADPPRYYVFFKARDADVMTAAFKEYTGQSLNKDKKPSVRKKLQQAISKSLKKHRELEKTKGKEKEPSL
;
A
#
# COMPACT_ATOMS: atom_id res chain seq x y z
N MET A 1 74.04 -46.17 11.89
CA MET A 1 74.34 -44.73 11.72
C MET A 1 73.47 -44.08 10.63
N GLN A 2 73.28 -44.67 9.44
CA GLN A 2 72.43 -44.09 8.39
C GLN A 2 70.93 -44.07 8.75
N ASP A 3 70.39 -45.12 9.38
CA ASP A 3 68.96 -45.19 9.70
C ASP A 3 68.53 -44.13 10.74
N GLU A 4 69.40 -43.83 11.71
CA GLU A 4 69.17 -42.80 12.73
C GLU A 4 69.16 -41.38 12.12
N VAL A 5 69.99 -41.14 11.11
CA VAL A 5 70.02 -39.87 10.38
C VAL A 5 68.76 -39.72 9.53
N ASN A 6 68.28 -40.81 8.91
CA ASN A 6 67.04 -40.82 8.15
C ASN A 6 65.82 -40.58 9.05
N GLU A 7 65.74 -41.23 10.21
CA GLU A 7 64.64 -41.03 11.16
C GLU A 7 64.60 -39.60 11.73
N LYS A 8 65.76 -39.02 12.05
CA LYS A 8 65.87 -37.61 12.46
C LYS A 8 65.45 -36.64 11.35
N THR A 9 65.76 -36.96 10.08
CA THR A 9 65.36 -36.15 8.93
C THR A 9 63.86 -36.21 8.69
N VAL A 10 63.27 -37.42 8.72
CA VAL A 10 61.83 -37.61 8.54
C VAL A 10 61.05 -36.94 9.68
N SER A 11 61.49 -37.11 10.93
CA SER A 11 60.84 -36.48 12.08
C SER A 11 60.96 -34.94 12.05
N LEU A 12 62.07 -34.39 11.56
CA LEU A 12 62.23 -32.96 11.32
C LEU A 12 61.23 -32.45 10.27
N CYS A 13 61.13 -33.13 9.12
CA CYS A 13 60.18 -32.78 8.06
C CYS A 13 58.72 -32.80 8.55
N ILE A 14 58.34 -33.80 9.36
CA ILE A 14 56.99 -33.88 9.95
C ILE A 14 56.75 -32.73 10.93
N ARG A 15 57.73 -32.37 11.76
CA ARG A 15 57.62 -31.25 12.70
C ARG A 15 57.52 -29.92 11.96
N CYS A 16 58.38 -29.70 10.95
CA CYS A 16 58.32 -28.52 10.08
C CYS A 16 56.95 -28.41 9.39
N GLY A 17 56.43 -29.52 8.85
CA GLY A 17 55.11 -29.57 8.23
C GLY A 17 53.98 -29.19 9.20
N LYS A 18 54.01 -29.69 10.44
CA LYS A 18 53.01 -29.35 11.48
C LYS A 18 53.06 -27.87 11.88
N VAL A 19 54.26 -27.30 12.02
CA VAL A 19 54.46 -25.88 12.35
C VAL A 19 53.92 -24.99 11.23
N THR A 20 54.25 -25.31 9.97
CA THR A 20 53.78 -24.57 8.80
C THR A 20 52.26 -24.65 8.64
N ALA A 21 51.67 -25.83 8.84
CA ALA A 21 50.22 -26.02 8.77
C ALA A 21 49.47 -25.20 9.85
N ASN A 22 50.00 -25.16 11.07
CA ASN A 22 49.42 -24.38 12.16
C ASN A 22 49.52 -22.88 11.90
N LEU A 23 50.64 -22.41 11.34
CA LEU A 23 50.82 -21.00 10.96
C LEU A 23 49.87 -20.60 9.84
N LEU A 24 49.73 -21.43 8.80
CA LEU A 24 48.79 -21.19 7.70
C LEU A 24 47.34 -21.16 8.20
N LYS A 25 46.95 -22.10 9.07
CA LYS A 25 45.63 -22.13 9.71
C LYS A 25 45.36 -20.86 10.52
N ALA A 26 46.35 -20.38 11.27
CA ALA A 26 46.23 -19.14 12.04
C ALA A 26 46.10 -17.91 11.12
N ALA A 27 46.88 -17.85 10.04
CA ALA A 27 46.81 -16.78 9.04
C ALA A 27 45.44 -16.74 8.33
N MET A 28 44.92 -17.90 7.90
CA MET A 28 43.60 -18.00 7.27
C MET A 28 42.47 -17.60 8.24
N LYS A 29 42.52 -18.06 9.49
CA LYS A 29 41.55 -17.63 10.51
C LYS A 29 41.59 -16.13 10.75
N LYS A 30 42.79 -15.53 10.83
CA LYS A 30 42.96 -14.09 11.01
C LYS A 30 42.44 -13.28 9.81
N ALA A 31 42.62 -13.81 8.58
CA ALA A 31 42.07 -13.21 7.37
C ALA A 31 40.54 -13.28 7.33
N LEU A 32 39.94 -14.43 7.68
CA LEU A 32 38.48 -14.58 7.75
C LEU A 32 37.87 -13.66 8.80
N VAL A 33 38.46 -13.56 9.99
CA VAL A 33 38.00 -12.64 11.04
C VAL A 33 38.10 -11.18 10.59
N LYS A 34 39.16 -10.78 9.89
CA LYS A 34 39.26 -9.43 9.31
C LYS A 34 38.17 -9.18 8.27
N MET A 35 37.92 -10.14 7.37
CA MET A 35 36.85 -10.02 6.37
C MET A 35 35.45 -9.97 7.02
N GLU A 36 35.20 -10.74 8.08
CA GLU A 36 33.95 -10.70 8.83
C GLU A 36 33.79 -9.38 9.59
N GLN A 37 34.86 -8.86 10.18
CA GLN A 37 34.85 -7.54 10.83
C GLN A 37 34.59 -6.42 9.83
N GLU A 38 35.19 -6.47 8.63
CA GLU A 38 34.88 -5.52 7.55
C GLU A 38 33.42 -5.64 7.09
N LYS A 39 32.91 -6.86 6.90
CA LYS A 39 31.50 -7.10 6.58
C LYS A 39 30.55 -6.66 7.69
N GLN A 40 30.92 -6.79 8.96
CA GLN A 40 30.12 -6.31 10.09
C GLN A 40 30.16 -4.79 10.20
N LYS A 41 31.31 -4.14 9.96
CA LYS A 41 31.40 -2.68 9.86
C LYS A 41 30.55 -2.13 8.71
N LEU A 42 30.52 -2.83 7.57
CA LEU A 42 29.65 -2.55 6.42
C LEU A 42 28.16 -2.91 6.64
N LYS A 43 27.83 -3.71 7.66
CA LYS A 43 26.43 -3.99 8.05
C LYS A 43 25.94 -3.04 9.16
N GLY A 44 26.83 -2.57 10.03
CA GLY A 44 26.56 -1.58 11.07
C GLY A 44 26.36 -0.17 10.50
N GLN A 45 27.05 0.17 9.41
CA GLN A 45 26.67 1.26 8.53
C GLN A 45 25.82 0.68 7.41
N LYS A 46 24.50 0.87 7.47
CA LYS A 46 23.57 0.63 6.35
C LYS A 46 24.25 0.97 5.03
N GLN A 47 24.68 -0.04 4.27
CA GLN A 47 24.90 0.12 2.84
C GLN A 47 23.59 0.64 2.27
N PRO A 48 23.52 1.87 1.74
CA PRO A 48 22.51 2.13 0.73
C PRO A 48 22.93 1.22 -0.42
N LYS A 49 22.11 0.21 -0.73
CA LYS A 49 22.16 -0.40 -2.04
C LYS A 49 21.79 0.71 -3.04
N GLN A 50 22.80 1.50 -3.42
CA GLN A 50 22.88 2.04 -4.77
C GLN A 50 22.77 0.86 -5.72
N ASP A 51 22.08 1.07 -6.84
CA ASP A 51 21.90 0.12 -7.93
C ASP A 51 20.72 -0.85 -7.79
N LYS A 52 19.59 -0.33 -7.32
CA LYS A 52 18.33 -0.63 -8.01
C LYS A 52 17.74 0.71 -8.41
N GLU A 53 17.86 0.99 -9.70
CA GLU A 53 17.11 1.98 -10.48
C GLU A 53 15.92 2.54 -9.73
N ASP A 54 15.78 3.88 -9.75
CA ASP A 54 14.63 4.66 -9.30
C ASP A 54 13.32 4.16 -9.93
N LYS A 55 12.86 3.00 -9.49
CA LYS A 55 11.48 2.55 -9.66
C LYS A 55 10.70 3.46 -8.75
N THR A 56 10.35 4.62 -9.30
CA THR A 56 9.44 5.58 -8.71
C THR A 56 8.16 4.82 -8.46
N TYR A 57 8.01 4.33 -7.23
CA TYR A 57 7.03 3.32 -6.87
C TYR A 57 5.69 4.04 -6.71
N LYS A 58 4.93 4.19 -7.80
CA LYS A 58 3.69 4.96 -7.76
C LYS A 58 2.57 4.21 -7.01
N GLY A 59 1.79 4.93 -6.21
CA GLY A 59 0.62 4.42 -5.49
C GLY A 59 0.84 4.24 -3.99
N LYS A 60 0.56 3.05 -3.45
CA LYS A 60 0.65 2.81 -2.00
C LYS A 60 2.12 2.86 -1.54
N GLN A 61 2.46 3.89 -0.77
CA GLN A 61 3.80 4.07 -0.21
C GLN A 61 3.75 4.03 1.32
N SER A 62 4.87 3.58 1.92
CA SER A 62 5.07 3.72 3.37
C SER A 62 5.19 5.19 3.74
N MET A 63 4.70 5.57 4.92
CA MET A 63 4.81 6.92 5.46
C MET A 63 6.26 7.44 5.43
N ASP A 64 7.23 6.58 5.77
CA ASP A 64 8.65 6.96 5.75
C ASP A 64 9.15 7.31 4.34
N LYS A 65 8.62 6.66 3.30
CA LYS A 65 8.98 6.96 1.90
C LYS A 65 8.36 8.28 1.44
N LEU A 66 7.14 8.57 1.87
CA LEU A 66 6.45 9.83 1.63
C LEU A 66 7.17 11.00 2.33
N MET A 67 7.57 10.84 3.60
CA MET A 67 8.31 11.85 4.36
C MET A 67 9.71 12.12 3.81
N LYS A 68 10.44 11.07 3.40
CA LYS A 68 11.81 11.20 2.84
C LYS A 68 11.89 12.03 1.57
N GLN A 69 10.77 12.20 0.86
CA GLN A 69 10.72 13.02 -0.33
C GLN A 69 10.64 14.52 -0.02
N ASN A 70 10.69 14.92 1.26
CA ASN A 70 10.61 16.32 1.74
C ASN A 70 9.42 17.11 1.17
N VAL A 71 8.34 16.40 0.82
CA VAL A 71 7.10 17.02 0.34
C VAL A 71 6.20 17.20 1.56
N GLN A 72 5.62 18.40 1.71
CA GLN A 72 4.59 18.64 2.72
C GLN A 72 3.48 17.59 2.56
N LEU A 73 3.00 17.04 3.67
CA LEU A 73 1.98 15.99 3.66
C LEU A 73 0.63 16.63 3.97
N SER A 74 -0.36 16.29 3.15
CA SER A 74 -1.74 16.69 3.36
C SER A 74 -2.52 15.50 3.89
N ASN A 75 -3.41 15.77 4.85
CA ASN A 75 -4.20 14.77 5.55
C ASN A 75 -5.67 14.96 5.19
N ILE A 76 -6.33 13.89 4.75
CA ILE A 76 -7.78 13.87 4.58
C ILE A 76 -8.36 12.73 5.42
N GLU A 77 -9.38 13.05 6.21
CA GLU A 77 -10.16 12.09 6.97
C GLU A 77 -11.09 11.31 6.04
N ILE A 78 -11.04 9.98 6.15
CA ILE A 78 -11.92 9.06 5.44
C ILE A 78 -12.62 8.15 6.47
N THR A 79 -13.89 7.83 6.19
CA THR A 79 -14.70 6.88 6.96
C THR A 79 -14.52 5.44 6.45
N ASP A 80 -14.75 4.45 7.32
CA ASP A 80 -14.52 3.03 7.04
C ASP A 80 -15.25 2.53 5.76
N GLY A 81 -16.43 3.07 5.48
CA GLY A 81 -17.21 2.73 4.28
C GLY A 81 -16.57 3.19 2.95
N ASN A 82 -15.74 4.24 2.96
CA ASN A 82 -15.19 4.84 1.75
C ASN A 82 -13.75 4.41 1.43
N ILE A 83 -13.06 3.75 2.36
CA ILE A 83 -11.60 3.50 2.27
C ILE A 83 -11.19 2.62 1.08
N LYS A 84 -11.97 1.59 0.76
CA LYS A 84 -11.70 0.70 -0.39
C LYS A 84 -11.94 1.40 -1.72
N SER A 85 -12.95 2.25 -1.77
CA SER A 85 -13.28 3.05 -2.96
C SER A 85 -12.19 4.08 -3.24
N PHE A 86 -11.64 4.67 -2.17
CA PHE A 86 -10.58 5.65 -2.26
C PHE A 86 -9.30 5.11 -2.92
N GLU A 87 -8.89 3.87 -2.60
CA GLU A 87 -7.73 3.25 -3.25
C GLU A 87 -7.86 3.20 -4.77
N ARG A 88 -9.07 2.92 -5.29
CA ARG A 88 -9.32 2.87 -6.73
C ARG A 88 -9.19 4.24 -7.38
N VAL A 89 -9.68 5.27 -6.70
CA VAL A 89 -9.59 6.66 -7.13
C VAL A 89 -8.14 7.13 -7.10
N ALA A 90 -7.40 6.89 -6.01
CA ALA A 90 -5.99 7.24 -5.91
C ALA A 90 -5.13 6.56 -6.99
N LYS A 91 -5.43 5.29 -7.32
CA LYS A 91 -4.78 4.58 -8.44
C LYS A 91 -5.08 5.22 -9.81
N LYS A 92 -6.32 5.65 -10.06
CA LYS A 92 -6.72 6.32 -11.31
C LYS A 92 -5.92 7.60 -11.54
N TYR A 93 -5.68 8.34 -10.47
CA TYR A 93 -4.93 9.61 -10.51
C TYR A 93 -3.43 9.44 -10.22
N SER A 94 -2.93 8.21 -10.09
CA SER A 94 -1.52 7.89 -9.80
C SER A 94 -0.94 8.61 -8.57
N ILE A 95 -1.75 8.77 -7.53
CA ILE A 95 -1.41 9.51 -6.33
C ILE A 95 -0.64 8.60 -5.37
N ASP A 96 0.47 9.09 -4.84
CA ASP A 96 1.23 8.40 -3.81
C ASP A 96 0.60 8.65 -2.44
N PHE A 97 0.17 7.58 -1.76
CA PHE A 97 -0.53 7.71 -0.49
C PHE A 97 -0.18 6.63 0.54
N SER A 98 -0.34 6.99 1.81
CA SER A 98 -0.26 6.11 2.96
C SER A 98 -1.55 6.15 3.76
N LEU A 99 -1.99 4.99 4.25
CA LEU A 99 -3.18 4.85 5.09
C LEU A 99 -2.75 4.67 6.54
N LYS A 100 -3.27 5.51 7.42
CA LYS A 100 -3.11 5.36 8.87
C LYS A 100 -4.47 5.22 9.51
N LYS A 101 -4.65 4.16 10.29
CA LYS A 101 -5.82 4.00 11.15
C LYS A 101 -5.53 4.68 12.48
N ASP A 102 -6.43 5.54 12.92
CA ASP A 102 -6.49 6.00 14.28
C ASP A 102 -7.50 5.14 15.05
N VAL A 103 -6.98 4.42 16.04
CA VAL A 103 -7.73 3.48 16.88
C VAL A 103 -8.21 4.15 18.17
N ASN A 104 -7.72 5.36 18.48
CA ASN A 104 -8.08 6.09 19.68
C ASN A 104 -9.40 6.87 19.54
N ALA A 105 -9.83 7.12 18.31
CA ALA A 105 -11.11 7.74 18.03
C ALA A 105 -12.22 6.66 17.96
N ASP A 106 -13.33 6.91 18.65
CA ASP A 106 -14.54 6.10 18.57
C ASP A 106 -15.63 6.92 17.86
N PRO A 107 -16.05 6.59 16.62
CA PRO A 107 -15.66 5.44 15.80
C PRO A 107 -14.26 5.57 15.13
N PRO A 108 -13.59 4.46 14.78
CA PRO A 108 -12.25 4.46 14.20
C PRO A 108 -12.12 5.34 12.96
N ARG A 109 -11.17 6.27 12.97
CA ARG A 109 -10.91 7.20 11.86
C ARG A 109 -9.75 6.72 11.01
N TYR A 110 -9.85 6.92 9.70
CA TYR A 110 -8.77 6.60 8.77
C TYR A 110 -8.25 7.87 8.13
N TYR A 111 -6.94 8.08 8.20
CA TYR A 111 -6.26 9.19 7.56
C TYR A 111 -5.51 8.69 6.34
N VAL A 112 -5.71 9.38 5.23
CA VAL A 112 -4.85 9.24 4.05
C VAL A 112 -3.84 10.37 4.07
N PHE A 113 -2.56 9.99 4.10
CA PHE A 113 -1.43 10.89 3.91
C PHE A 113 -1.02 10.84 2.46
N PHE A 114 -0.97 11.99 1.79
CA PHE A 114 -0.51 12.11 0.41
C PHE A 114 0.36 13.36 0.27
N LYS A 115 1.04 13.49 -0.86
CA LYS A 115 1.88 14.66 -1.16
C LYS A 115 1.03 15.90 -1.35
N ALA A 116 1.39 17.02 -0.72
CA ALA A 116 0.65 18.28 -0.84
C ALA A 116 0.52 18.78 -2.29
N ARG A 117 1.50 18.48 -3.15
CA ARG A 117 1.43 18.76 -4.60
C ARG A 117 0.23 18.10 -5.29
N ASP A 118 -0.23 16.97 -4.76
CA ASP A 118 -1.34 16.20 -5.33
C ASP A 118 -2.68 16.57 -4.66
N ALA A 119 -2.74 17.61 -3.82
CA ALA A 119 -3.97 18.03 -3.12
C ALA A 119 -5.10 18.47 -4.05
N ASP A 120 -4.77 19.18 -5.13
CA ASP A 120 -5.77 19.62 -6.10
C ASP A 120 -6.31 18.43 -6.91
N VAL A 121 -5.43 17.51 -7.29
CA VAL A 121 -5.77 16.26 -7.98
C VAL A 121 -6.64 15.38 -7.09
N MET A 122 -6.29 15.25 -5.80
CA MET A 122 -7.10 14.58 -4.79
C MET A 122 -8.49 15.20 -4.67
N THR A 123 -8.57 16.53 -4.60
CA THR A 123 -9.85 17.25 -4.48
C THR A 123 -10.74 17.03 -5.70
N ALA A 124 -10.17 17.08 -6.91
CA ALA A 124 -10.89 16.77 -8.14
C ALA A 124 -11.37 15.32 -8.18
N ALA A 125 -10.52 14.39 -7.76
CA ALA A 125 -10.83 12.97 -7.69
C ALA A 125 -11.96 12.66 -6.68
N PHE A 126 -11.95 13.34 -5.54
CA PHE A 126 -13.04 13.26 -4.55
C PHE A 126 -14.34 13.82 -5.11
N LYS A 127 -14.31 14.98 -5.78
CA LYS A 127 -15.50 15.56 -6.42
C LYS A 127 -16.11 14.62 -7.47
N GLU A 128 -15.29 13.96 -8.27
CA GLU A 128 -15.75 12.94 -9.23
C GLU A 128 -16.40 11.75 -8.52
N TYR A 129 -15.77 11.27 -7.44
CA TYR A 129 -16.28 10.15 -6.67
C TYR A 129 -17.60 10.47 -5.96
N THR A 130 -17.69 11.60 -5.27
CA THR A 130 -18.93 12.04 -4.60
C THR A 130 -20.02 12.28 -5.62
N GLY A 131 -19.69 12.86 -6.78
CA GLY A 131 -20.61 13.00 -7.91
C GLY A 131 -21.14 11.66 -8.42
N GLN A 132 -20.29 10.64 -8.54
CA GLN A 132 -20.72 9.31 -8.96
C GLN A 132 -21.52 8.56 -7.88
N SER A 133 -21.13 8.68 -6.60
CA SER A 133 -21.83 8.03 -5.49
C SER A 133 -23.24 8.60 -5.29
N LEU A 134 -23.36 9.93 -5.24
CA LEU A 134 -24.66 10.61 -5.12
C LEU A 134 -25.61 10.26 -6.28
N ASN A 135 -25.07 10.05 -7.49
CA ASN A 135 -25.87 9.65 -8.64
C ASN A 135 -26.23 8.16 -8.66
N LYS A 136 -25.50 7.29 -7.94
CA LYS A 136 -25.88 5.88 -7.78
C LYS A 136 -27.08 5.74 -6.84
N ASP A 137 -27.08 6.46 -5.73
CA ASP A 137 -28.19 6.42 -4.76
C ASP A 137 -29.47 7.05 -5.32
N LYS A 138 -29.33 8.04 -6.21
CA LYS A 138 -30.47 8.67 -6.90
C LYS A 138 -31.08 7.82 -8.01
N LYS A 139 -30.46 6.70 -8.45
CA LYS A 139 -31.05 5.84 -9.48
C LYS A 139 -32.13 4.95 -8.86
N PRO A 140 -33.43 5.15 -9.16
CA PRO A 140 -34.48 4.29 -8.63
C PRO A 140 -34.33 2.88 -9.21
N SER A 141 -34.38 1.88 -8.32
CA SER A 141 -34.33 0.46 -8.72
C SER A 141 -35.49 0.09 -9.65
N VAL A 142 -35.32 -0.94 -10.46
CA VAL A 142 -36.35 -1.41 -11.41
C VAL A 142 -37.68 -1.69 -10.69
N ARG A 143 -37.63 -2.28 -9.49
CA ARG A 143 -38.82 -2.51 -8.65
C ARG A 143 -39.51 -1.21 -8.23
N LYS A 144 -38.75 -0.19 -7.80
CA LYS A 144 -39.30 1.13 -7.46
C LYS A 144 -39.91 1.82 -8.68
N LYS A 145 -39.28 1.71 -9.86
CA LYS A 145 -39.86 2.20 -11.13
C LYS A 145 -41.18 1.50 -11.47
N LEU A 146 -41.24 0.17 -11.31
CA LEU A 146 -42.46 -0.61 -11.55
C LEU A 146 -43.59 -0.19 -10.59
N GLN A 147 -43.30 -0.07 -9.30
CA GLN A 147 -44.27 0.42 -8.29
C GLN A 147 -44.73 1.85 -8.57
N GLN A 148 -43.83 2.73 -9.01
CA GLN A 148 -44.20 4.08 -9.45
C GLN A 148 -45.09 4.07 -10.71
N ALA A 149 -44.83 3.17 -11.66
CA ALA A 149 -45.67 3.03 -12.84
C ALA A 149 -47.08 2.51 -12.49
N ILE A 150 -47.17 1.50 -11.62
CA ILE A 150 -48.44 0.92 -11.14
C ILE A 150 -49.24 1.96 -10.33
N SER A 151 -48.60 2.69 -9.41
CA SER A 151 -49.29 3.74 -8.65
C SER A 151 -49.76 4.91 -9.52
N LYS A 152 -48.98 5.29 -10.55
CA LYS A 152 -49.40 6.31 -11.53
C LYS A 152 -50.57 5.83 -12.39
N SER A 153 -50.57 4.58 -12.86
CA SER A 153 -51.70 4.06 -13.66
C SER A 153 -52.98 3.94 -12.84
N LEU A 154 -52.90 3.48 -11.59
CA LEU A 154 -54.05 3.41 -10.67
C LEU A 154 -54.63 4.80 -10.36
N LYS A 155 -53.78 5.82 -10.17
CA LYS A 155 -54.23 7.21 -9.98
C LYS A 155 -54.94 7.75 -11.22
N LYS A 156 -54.38 7.54 -12.41
CA LYS A 156 -55.02 7.94 -13.68
C LYS A 156 -56.38 7.27 -13.88
N HIS A 157 -56.49 5.97 -13.60
CA HIS A 157 -57.77 5.25 -13.70
C HIS A 157 -58.80 5.81 -12.71
N ARG A 158 -58.38 6.10 -11.48
CA ARG A 158 -59.26 6.68 -10.44
C ARG A 158 -59.72 8.10 -10.78
N GLU A 159 -58.90 8.89 -11.44
CA GLU A 159 -59.27 10.24 -11.91
C GLU A 159 -60.27 10.17 -13.06
N LEU A 160 -60.07 9.27 -14.03
CA LEU A 160 -61.01 9.05 -15.14
C LEU A 160 -62.40 8.58 -14.69
N GLU A 161 -62.47 7.72 -13.67
CA GLU A 161 -63.74 7.28 -13.09
C GLU A 161 -64.49 8.43 -12.39
N LYS A 162 -63.75 9.34 -11.73
CA LYS A 162 -64.34 10.52 -11.08
C LYS A 162 -64.83 11.57 -12.08
N THR A 163 -64.15 11.74 -13.21
CA THR A 163 -64.61 12.67 -14.26
C THR A 163 -65.81 12.12 -15.00
N LYS A 164 -65.86 10.80 -15.29
CA LYS A 164 -67.06 10.16 -15.86
C LYS A 164 -68.27 10.15 -14.94
N GLY A 165 -68.06 10.09 -13.61
CA GLY A 165 -69.15 10.19 -12.64
C GLY A 165 -69.78 11.58 -12.57
N LYS A 166 -69.00 12.65 -12.78
CA LYS A 166 -69.48 14.04 -12.76
C LYS A 166 -70.20 14.47 -14.04
N GLU A 167 -69.85 13.88 -15.20
CA GLU A 167 -70.60 14.12 -16.45
C GLU A 167 -71.95 13.38 -16.51
N LYS A 168 -72.20 12.43 -15.59
CA LYS A 168 -73.44 11.63 -15.54
C LYS A 168 -74.51 12.17 -14.60
N GLU A 169 -74.28 13.27 -13.89
CA GLU A 169 -75.38 13.99 -13.22
C GLU A 169 -75.97 14.99 -14.21
N PRO A 170 -77.16 14.72 -14.80
CA PRO A 170 -77.88 15.75 -15.52
C PRO A 170 -78.29 16.82 -14.51
N SER A 171 -77.87 18.06 -14.78
CA SER A 171 -78.45 19.25 -14.16
C SER A 171 -79.97 19.22 -14.38
N LEU A 172 -80.72 19.07 -13.28
CA LEU A 172 -82.16 19.30 -13.21
C LEU A 172 -82.47 20.80 -13.27
#